data_AF-A0A972CR72-F1
#
_entry.id   AF-A0A972CR72-F1
#
_cell.length_a   1.000
_cell.length_b   1.000
_cell.length_c   1.000
_cell.angle_alpha   90.00
_cell.angle_beta   90.00
_cell.angle_gamma   90.00
#
_symmetry.space_group_name_H-M   'P 1'
#
loop_
_entity.id
_entity.type
_entity.pdbx_description
1 polymer ?
#
loop_
_entity_poly.entity_id
_entity_poly.type
_entity_poly.pdbx_seq_one_letter_code
_entity_poly.pdbx_strand_id
1 'polypeptide(L)' 'MMDIKSKIEKEISRMKQLIQDGENIMGQVPKHLRHNQEFVLEIYKKKLAALEQELIRLEDLDSKKIRI' A
#
# COMPACT_ATOMS: atom_id res chain seq x y z
N MET A 1 -3.18 -7.43 22.13
CA MET A 1 -3.02 -8.09 20.82
C MET A 1 -3.48 -7.07 19.77
N MET A 2 -2.66 -6.67 18.80
CA MET A 2 -3.11 -5.70 17.79
C MET A 2 -4.12 -6.35 16.85
N ASP A 3 -5.25 -5.68 16.68
CA ASP A 3 -6.29 -6.02 15.73
C ASP A 3 -5.74 -6.08 14.29
N ILE A 4 -6.30 -6.98 13.47
CA ILE A 4 -5.83 -7.23 12.10
C ILE A 4 -6.01 -5.97 11.24
N LYS A 5 -7.09 -5.21 11.42
CA LYS A 5 -7.29 -3.94 10.68
C LYS A 5 -6.18 -2.94 11.01
N SER A 6 -5.88 -2.77 12.29
CA SER A 6 -4.81 -1.86 12.72
C SER A 6 -3.44 -2.24 12.14
N LYS A 7 -3.16 -3.53 11.94
CA LYS A 7 -1.93 -3.98 11.25
C LYS A 7 -1.94 -3.61 9.77
N ILE A 8 -3.07 -3.80 9.08
CA ILE A 8 -3.23 -3.46 7.66
C ILE A 8 -3.12 -1.94 7.45
N GLU A 9 -3.80 -1.13 8.26
CA GLU A 9 -3.73 0.34 8.21
C GLU A 9 -2.30 0.87 8.38
N LYS A 10 -1.55 0.31 9.33
CA LYS A 10 -0.13 0.66 9.54
C LYS A 10 0.73 0.30 8.34
N GLU A 11 0.50 -0.87 7.76
CA GLU A 11 1.26 -1.33 6.59
C GLU A 11 0.93 -0.49 5.35
N ILE A 12 -0.34 -0.12 5.14
CA ILE A 12 -0.77 0.84 4.11
C ILE A 12 -0.04 2.17 4.29
N SER A 13 -0.03 2.71 5.51
CA SER A 13 0.64 3.99 5.81
C SER A 13 2.14 3.93 5.53
N ARG A 14 2.80 2.85 5.97
CA ARG A 14 4.22 2.60 5.71
C ARG A 14 4.51 2.48 4.21
N MET A 15 3.66 1.78 3.47
CA MET A 15 3.85 1.55 2.03
C MET A 15 3.61 2.80 1.20
N LYS A 16 2.63 3.64 1.58
CA LYS A 16 2.44 4.97 0.99
C LYS A 16 3.68 5.84 1.12
N GLN A 17 4.29 5.87 2.31
CA GLN A 17 5.54 6.61 2.52
C GLN A 17 6.68 6.08 1.65
N LEU A 18 6.88 4.75 1.62
CA LEU A 18 7.92 4.12 0.80
C LEU A 18 7.77 4.41 -0.70
N ILE A 19 6.54 4.37 -1.22
CA ILE A 19 6.27 4.70 -2.62
C ILE A 19 6.61 6.17 -2.89
N GLN A 20 6.15 7.07 -2.03
CA GLN A 20 6.41 8.50 -2.17
C GLN A 20 7.91 8.82 -2.14
N ASP A 21 8.65 8.24 -1.20
CA ASP A 21 10.10 8.40 -1.08
C ASP A 21 10.81 7.85 -2.33
N GLY A 22 10.37 6.69 -2.82
CA GLY A 22 10.88 6.09 -4.04
C GLY A 22 10.63 6.97 -5.27
N GLU A 23 9.43 7.52 -5.43
CA GLU A 23 9.10 8.43 -6.52
C GLU A 23 9.94 9.72 -6.47
N ASN A 24 10.18 10.26 -5.28
CA ASN A 24 11.03 11.44 -5.07
C ASN A 24 12.49 11.16 -5.48
N ILE A 25 13.04 10.01 -5.09
CA ILE A 25 14.40 9.60 -5.48
C ILE A 25 14.47 9.40 -6.99
N MET A 26 13.44 8.82 -7.60
CA MET A 26 13.39 8.54 -9.03
C MET A 26 13.37 9.79 -9.91
N GLY A 27 12.89 10.93 -9.38
CA GLY A 27 13.05 12.23 -10.03
C GLY A 27 14.52 12.63 -10.25
N GLN A 28 15.44 12.10 -9.43
CA GLN A 28 16.88 12.43 -9.45
C GLN A 28 17.70 11.43 -10.28
N VAL A 29 17.14 10.25 -10.58
CA VAL A 29 17.84 9.21 -11.35
C VAL A 29 17.67 9.49 -12.85
N PRO A 30 18.74 9.43 -13.67
CA PRO A 30 18.64 9.55 -15.11
C PRO A 30 17.69 8.52 -15.72
N LYS A 31 16.79 8.94 -16.62
CA LYS A 31 15.70 8.11 -17.17
C LYS A 31 16.15 6.73 -17.69
N HIS A 32 17.32 6.65 -18.32
CA HIS A 32 17.84 5.40 -18.88
C HIS A 32 18.31 4.38 -17.83
N LEU A 33 18.48 4.79 -16.56
CA LEU A 33 18.89 3.94 -15.45
C LEU A 33 17.72 3.53 -14.54
N ARG A 34 16.50 4.01 -14.81
CA ARG A 34 15.34 3.92 -13.93
C ARG A 34 14.48 2.67 -14.07
N HIS A 35 14.67 1.91 -15.14
CA HIS A 35 13.72 0.88 -15.55
C HIS A 35 13.39 -0.13 -14.42
N ASN A 36 14.42 -0.63 -13.74
CA ASN A 36 14.26 -1.62 -12.69
C ASN A 36 13.57 -1.03 -11.46
N GLN A 37 13.88 0.21 -11.09
CA GLN A 37 13.25 0.89 -9.97
C GLN A 37 11.80 1.27 -10.27
N GLU A 38 11.48 1.68 -11.51
CA GLU A 38 10.10 1.90 -11.96
C GLU A 38 9.29 0.60 -11.87
N PHE A 39 9.85 -0.52 -12.34
CA PHE A 39 9.21 -1.83 -12.21
C PHE A 39 8.94 -2.22 -10.75
N VAL A 40 9.90 -2.00 -9.85
CA VAL A 40 9.74 -2.27 -8.42
C VAL A 40 8.67 -1.36 -7.79
N LEU A 41 8.65 -0.06 -8.13
CA LEU A 41 7.61 0.87 -7.65
C LEU A 41 6.20 0.40 -8.05
N GLU A 42 6.04 -0.08 -9.29
CA GLU A 42 4.75 -0.62 -9.74
C GLU A 42 4.31 -1.86 -8.96
N ILE A 43 5.25 -2.73 -8.55
CA ILE A 43 4.93 -3.85 -7.65
C ILE A 43 4.44 -3.34 -6.29
N TYR A 44 5.09 -2.33 -5.72
CA TYR A 44 4.66 -1.75 -4.45
C TYR A 44 3.27 -1.10 -4.55
N LYS A 45 2.98 -0.38 -5.64
CA LYS A 45 1.64 0.19 -5.90
C LYS A 45 0.56 -0.88 -5.98
N LYS A 46 0.83 -2.00 -6.67
CA LYS A 46 -0.09 -3.15 -6.73
C LYS A 46 -0.31 -3.79 -5.36
N LYS A 47 0.74 -3.93 -4.55
CA LYS A 47 0.62 -4.45 -3.18
C LYS A 47 -0.20 -3.50 -2.29
N LEU A 48 0.02 -2.19 -2.40
CA LEU A 48 -0.76 -1.19 -1.68
C LEU A 48 -2.25 -1.31 -2.03
N ALA A 49 -2.59 -1.37 -3.32
CA ALA A 49 -3.97 -1.54 -3.76
C ALA A 49 -4.63 -2.82 -3.20
N ALA A 50 -3.88 -3.93 -3.14
CA ALA A 50 -4.38 -5.17 -2.56
C ALA A 50 -4.66 -5.04 -1.05
N LEU A 51 -3.80 -4.34 -0.31
CA LEU A 51 -4.00 -4.06 1.12
C LEU A 51 -5.21 -3.14 1.35
N GLU A 52 -5.38 -2.10 0.54
CA GLU A 52 -6.53 -1.20 0.61
C GLU A 52 -7.84 -1.94 0.33
N GLN A 53 -7.85 -2.85 -0.65
CA GLN A 53 -9.01 -3.71 -0.92
C GLN A 53 -9.33 -4.65 0.24
N GLU A 54 -8.31 -5.25 0.86
CA GLU A 54 -8.54 -6.12 2.02
C GLU A 54 -9.07 -5.34 3.23
N LEU A 55 -8.62 -4.10 3.45
CA LEU A 55 -9.16 -3.25 4.50
C LEU A 55 -10.65 -2.97 4.29
N ILE A 56 -11.05 -2.59 3.06
CA ILE A 56 -12.46 -2.37 2.69
C ILE A 56 -13.28 -3.63 2.96
N ARG A 57 -12.76 -4.81 2.58
CA ARG A 57 -13.43 -6.10 2.84
C ARG A 57 -13.67 -6.32 4.35
N LEU A 58 -12.69 -6.01 5.19
CA LEU A 58 -12.81 -6.15 6.64
C LEU A 58 -13.79 -5.13 7.25
N GLU A 59 -13.84 -3.91 6.72
CA GLU A 59 -14.83 -2.88 7.11
C GLU A 59 -16.26 -3.31 6.75
N ASP A 60 -16.46 -3.89 5.57
CA ASP A 60 -17.74 -4.44 5.14
C ASP A 60 -18.20 -5.61 6.03
N LEU A 61 -17.29 -6.49 6.41
CA LEU A 61 -17.59 -7.64 7.27
C LEU A 61 -18.04 -7.18 8.67
N ASP A 62 -17.37 -6.19 9.25
CA ASP A 62 -17.77 -5.67 10.54
C ASP A 62 -19.10 -4.90 10.46
N SER A 63 -19.31 -4.14 9.38
CA SER A 63 -20.60 -3.47 9.13
C SER A 63 -21.76 -4.45 9.00
N LYS A 64 -21.53 -5.63 8.42
CA LYS A 64 -22.52 -6.70 8.31
C LYS A 64 -22.77 -7.41 9.65
N LYS A 65 -21.74 -7.62 10.47
CA LYS A 65 -21.90 -8.20 11.83
C LYS A 65 -22.76 -7.35 12.75
N ILE A 66 -22.73 -6.01 12.61
CA ILE A 66 -23.51 -5.08 13.44
C ILE A 66 -25.03 -5.12 13.09
N ARG A 67 -25.39 -5.62 11.90
CA ARG A 67 -26.78 -5.63 11.40
C ARG A 67 -27.55 -6.94 11.65
N ILE A 68 -26.95 -7.91 12.36
CA ILE A 68 -27.57 -9.20 12.74
C ILE A 68 -27.80 -9.17 14.25
#